data_AF-E3NDU0-F1
#
_entry.id   AF-E3NDU0-F1
#
_cell.length_a   1.000
_cell.length_b   1.000
_cell.length_c   1.000
_cell.angle_alpha   90.00
_cell.angle_beta   90.00
_cell.angle_gamma   90.00
#
_symmetry.space_group_name_H-M   'P 1'
#
loop_
_entity.id
_entity.type
_entity.pdbx_description
1 polymer ?
#
loop_
_entity_poly.entity_id
_entity_poly.type
_entity_poly.pdbx_seq_one_letter_code
_entity_poly.pdbx_strand_id
1 'polypeptide(L)'
;MTQNYSRMATSSITSKGIFYSEQTLKCELYFNDPFGKQSFEYKETRKNNDFLKNFVENLEKIINNQAGLVNSLKIKYSGLEENYKKEKLDPVITQIFKCLESRKDLLQVKRLSIDAVDMSQAMTVVKLLDPSVLKKVEFGFENRDEKIDIEDALALVKWNEGQRMKLVFKLHTIRPEYMESVKKFLLHRSTFTEIFVYYKHCVHDIPSLRTIIDVPLQHESPDSKEKFIKFRLSHRLLLSAGLVKLTLSNDVSAKVLGNPLIMKRVIQSFGFWNVQRLRKSSRGIRDCVDFLKPVTHIDEYNVFFLSDIHPSARIETGRYWSRSWLYGKHEISKNRNVLCQKAQDQVLHDFEVNLGRQNTCLEELKFIFSYIHTLEKEENPNPSIEEFQRLNQLTTQFLWKLREILSTRSQLLKVKVLELLCCTDDNLMQILPYLDPKCLKKIELIDPRSEYGRLGDRVKYPESMLKPFVLDEICQLEQWKNATELKIRSQPISTSIQKMNLTEFSKVWIDVETISSEDVLYLKDHLLLSTSFQRFIIDFKNTTIDYETLHGLIGPPHRIFSETSRIWFFQMEVNHQFLEVSLKRGCLRFDLKYYIRQYR
;
A
#
# COMPACT_ATOMS: atom_id res chain seq x y z
N MET A 1 38.50 -63.84 -20.90
CA MET A 1 37.90 -62.94 -19.89
C MET A 1 37.13 -63.71 -18.81
N THR A 2 37.68 -64.79 -18.25
CA THR A 2 36.94 -65.66 -17.30
C THR A 2 37.56 -65.71 -15.90
N GLN A 3 38.76 -65.16 -15.70
CA GLN A 3 39.44 -65.18 -14.39
C GLN A 3 39.17 -63.95 -13.48
N ASN A 4 38.53 -62.89 -13.98
CA ASN A 4 38.25 -61.68 -13.17
C ASN A 4 36.79 -61.56 -12.68
N TYR A 5 35.90 -62.49 -13.05
CA TYR A 5 34.50 -62.46 -12.61
C TYR A 5 34.31 -62.96 -11.16
N SER A 6 35.19 -63.85 -10.67
CA SER A 6 35.07 -64.42 -9.32
C SER A 6 35.41 -63.45 -8.18
N ARG A 7 36.05 -62.30 -8.47
CA ARG A 7 36.33 -61.24 -7.49
C ARG A 7 35.24 -60.15 -7.40
N MET A 8 34.19 -60.20 -8.22
CA MET A 8 33.07 -59.24 -8.14
C MET A 8 32.20 -59.40 -6.88
N ALA A 9 32.31 -60.51 -6.15
CA ALA A 9 31.39 -60.86 -5.07
C ALA A 9 31.63 -60.14 -3.72
N THR A 10 32.78 -59.50 -3.49
CA THR A 10 33.14 -59.00 -2.15
C THR A 10 33.31 -57.48 -2.01
N SER A 11 33.32 -56.72 -3.10
CA SER A 11 33.57 -55.27 -3.07
C SER A 11 32.37 -54.49 -3.60
N SER A 12 31.72 -53.68 -2.76
CA SER A 12 30.55 -52.90 -3.17
C SER A 12 30.92 -51.80 -4.17
N ILE A 13 30.34 -51.83 -5.38
CA ILE A 13 30.50 -50.77 -6.37
C ILE A 13 29.85 -49.49 -5.86
N THR A 14 30.62 -48.41 -5.77
CA THR A 14 30.17 -47.12 -5.24
C THR A 14 29.84 -46.10 -6.32
N SER A 15 30.36 -46.22 -7.54
CA SER A 15 29.99 -45.38 -8.68
C SER A 15 30.19 -46.11 -10.01
N LYS A 16 29.38 -45.75 -11.01
CA LYS A 16 29.42 -46.30 -12.37
C LYS A 16 29.47 -45.17 -13.39
N GLY A 17 30.40 -45.26 -14.33
CA GLY A 17 30.50 -44.38 -15.49
C GLY A 17 30.41 -45.18 -16.78
N ILE A 18 29.40 -44.92 -17.58
CA ILE A 18 29.19 -45.51 -18.90
C ILE A 18 29.45 -44.38 -19.90
N PHE A 19 30.52 -44.52 -20.67
CA PHE A 19 30.95 -43.57 -21.66
C PHE A 19 30.88 -44.21 -23.03
N TYR A 20 30.26 -43.55 -23.99
CA TYR A 20 30.08 -44.09 -25.33
C TYR A 20 30.42 -43.05 -26.39
N SER A 21 31.04 -43.50 -27.47
CA SER A 21 31.35 -42.75 -28.67
C SER A 21 31.04 -43.60 -29.91
N GLU A 22 31.30 -43.06 -31.09
CA GLU A 22 31.15 -43.75 -32.36
C GLU A 22 32.02 -45.02 -32.43
N GLN A 23 33.20 -44.99 -31.81
CA GLN A 23 34.21 -46.05 -31.97
C GLN A 23 34.50 -46.81 -30.67
N THR A 24 34.03 -46.31 -29.52
CA THR A 24 34.39 -46.86 -28.20
C THR A 24 33.21 -46.89 -27.23
N LEU A 25 33.07 -47.99 -26.49
CA LEU A 25 32.16 -48.15 -25.36
C LEU A 25 32.97 -48.49 -24.13
N LYS A 26 32.91 -47.64 -23.10
CA LYS A 26 33.70 -47.78 -21.89
C LYS A 26 32.81 -47.79 -20.66
N CYS A 27 32.99 -48.78 -19.80
CA CYS A 27 32.39 -48.81 -18.47
C CYS A 27 33.48 -48.68 -17.42
N GLU A 28 33.32 -47.75 -16.48
CA GLU A 28 34.19 -47.51 -15.35
C GLU A 28 33.44 -47.80 -14.05
N LEU A 29 34.00 -48.67 -13.21
CA LEU A 29 33.50 -49.07 -11.91
C LEU A 29 34.46 -48.59 -10.82
N TYR A 30 33.89 -48.01 -9.77
CA TYR A 30 34.61 -47.47 -8.63
C TYR A 30 34.20 -48.20 -7.34
N PHE A 31 35.16 -48.45 -6.45
CA PHE A 31 35.00 -49.23 -5.21
C PHE A 31 35.56 -48.46 -4.00
N ASN A 32 35.19 -48.83 -2.78
CA ASN A 32 35.79 -48.31 -1.55
C ASN A 32 37.07 -49.11 -1.23
N ASP A 33 38.26 -48.59 -1.62
CA ASP A 33 39.66 -48.86 -1.21
C ASP A 33 40.13 -50.29 -0.80
N PRO A 34 41.40 -50.74 -1.03
CA PRO A 34 42.57 -50.10 -1.66
C PRO A 34 42.80 -50.50 -3.13
N PHE A 35 41.79 -51.08 -3.79
CA PHE A 35 41.79 -51.33 -5.24
C PHE A 35 40.56 -50.61 -5.80
N GLY A 36 40.69 -49.44 -6.42
CA GLY A 36 41.32 -49.30 -7.72
C GLY A 36 40.21 -49.26 -8.77
N LYS A 37 40.08 -48.12 -9.45
CA LYS A 37 39.19 -47.94 -10.60
C LYS A 37 39.35 -49.12 -11.57
N GLN A 38 38.27 -49.85 -11.83
CA GLN A 38 38.26 -50.88 -12.87
C GLN A 38 37.52 -50.34 -14.08
N SER A 39 38.10 -50.48 -15.27
CA SER A 39 37.39 -50.13 -16.50
C SER A 39 37.56 -51.21 -17.56
N PHE A 40 36.49 -51.47 -18.30
CA PHE A 40 36.57 -52.23 -19.54
C PHE A 40 36.11 -51.35 -20.69
N GLU A 41 36.81 -51.47 -21.81
CA GLU A 41 36.59 -50.68 -23.01
C GLU A 41 36.50 -51.61 -24.21
N TYR A 42 35.47 -51.44 -25.01
CA TYR A 42 35.26 -52.14 -26.27
C TYR A 42 35.45 -51.11 -27.40
N LYS A 43 36.27 -51.45 -28.38
CA LYS A 43 36.53 -50.62 -29.56
C LYS A 43 35.99 -51.29 -30.81
N GLU A 44 35.40 -50.50 -31.70
CA GLU A 44 34.98 -50.96 -33.02
C GLU A 44 36.21 -51.37 -33.83
N THR A 45 36.20 -52.59 -34.40
CA THR A 45 37.27 -53.09 -35.26
C THR A 45 36.65 -53.80 -36.47
N ARG A 46 37.34 -53.80 -37.63
CA ARG A 46 36.88 -54.42 -38.89
C ARG A 46 36.49 -55.91 -38.79
N LYS A 47 36.76 -56.60 -37.67
CA LYS A 47 36.45 -58.03 -37.43
C LYS A 47 35.34 -58.27 -36.38
N ASN A 48 34.83 -57.24 -35.71
CA ASN A 48 33.99 -57.43 -34.51
C ASN A 48 32.66 -56.67 -34.63
N ASN A 49 31.76 -57.18 -35.49
CA ASN A 49 30.44 -56.58 -35.75
C ASN A 49 29.46 -56.62 -34.56
N ASP A 50 29.83 -57.24 -33.42
CA ASP A 50 28.94 -57.49 -32.28
C ASP A 50 29.44 -56.85 -30.96
N PHE A 51 30.30 -55.82 -31.03
CA PHE A 51 30.91 -55.22 -29.84
C PHE A 51 29.91 -54.49 -28.93
N LEU A 52 28.86 -53.89 -29.49
CA LEU A 52 27.76 -53.27 -28.72
C LEU A 52 27.00 -54.33 -27.92
N LYS A 53 26.64 -55.46 -28.55
CA LYS A 53 25.97 -56.58 -27.89
C LYS A 53 26.80 -57.15 -26.74
N ASN A 54 28.09 -57.41 -26.98
CA ASN A 54 29.01 -57.89 -25.94
C ASN A 54 29.15 -56.89 -24.77
N PHE A 55 29.16 -55.59 -25.05
CA PHE A 55 29.18 -54.56 -24.02
C PHE A 55 27.90 -54.56 -23.18
N VAL A 56 26.75 -54.60 -23.85
CA VAL A 56 25.40 -54.62 -23.26
C VAL A 56 25.19 -55.84 -22.37
N GLU A 57 25.56 -57.05 -22.81
CA GLU A 57 25.46 -58.28 -22.01
C GLU A 57 26.28 -58.23 -20.71
N ASN A 58 27.49 -57.66 -20.77
CA ASN A 58 28.31 -57.48 -19.56
C ASN A 58 27.76 -56.40 -18.64
N LEU A 59 27.30 -55.29 -19.22
CA LEU A 59 26.69 -54.20 -18.48
C LEU A 59 25.42 -54.67 -17.75
N GLU A 60 24.58 -55.46 -18.41
CA GLU A 60 23.37 -56.05 -17.86
C GLU A 60 23.68 -56.92 -16.64
N LYS A 61 24.69 -57.80 -16.72
CA LYS A 61 25.14 -58.60 -15.57
C LYS A 61 25.57 -57.73 -14.37
N ILE A 62 26.31 -56.66 -14.63
CA ILE A 62 26.80 -55.73 -13.60
C ILE A 62 25.65 -54.90 -13.00
N ILE A 63 24.66 -54.53 -13.81
CA ILE A 63 23.49 -53.79 -13.37
C ILE A 63 22.58 -54.71 -12.55
N ASN A 64 22.30 -55.93 -13.00
CA ASN A 64 21.42 -56.87 -12.30
C ASN A 64 21.99 -57.36 -10.97
N ASN A 65 23.31 -57.53 -10.86
CA ASN A 65 23.95 -57.95 -9.62
C ASN A 65 24.15 -56.79 -8.60
N GLN A 66 23.73 -55.56 -8.94
CA GLN A 66 23.85 -54.41 -8.03
C GLN A 66 22.70 -54.38 -7.02
N ALA A 67 22.92 -54.91 -5.82
CA ALA A 67 21.98 -54.82 -4.70
C ALA A 67 22.15 -53.55 -3.85
N GLY A 68 23.36 -52.99 -3.76
CA GLY A 68 23.67 -51.85 -2.91
C GLY A 68 23.51 -50.48 -3.57
N LEU A 69 23.41 -49.44 -2.74
CA LEU A 69 23.34 -48.03 -3.12
C LEU A 69 24.55 -47.57 -3.97
N VAL A 70 24.27 -46.96 -5.12
CA VAL A 70 25.28 -46.34 -6.00
C VAL A 70 25.32 -44.83 -5.77
N ASN A 71 26.50 -44.28 -5.42
CA ASN A 71 26.63 -42.84 -5.16
C ASN A 71 26.50 -41.99 -6.43
N SER A 72 26.96 -42.50 -7.58
CA SER A 72 26.87 -41.79 -8.87
C SER A 72 26.74 -42.77 -10.03
N LEU A 73 25.74 -42.55 -10.89
CA LEU A 73 25.59 -43.18 -12.19
C LEU A 73 25.74 -42.10 -13.27
N LYS A 74 26.75 -42.26 -14.13
CA LYS A 74 26.98 -41.39 -15.27
C LYS A 74 26.80 -42.18 -16.56
N ILE A 75 25.98 -41.68 -17.48
CA ILE A 75 25.82 -42.22 -18.83
C ILE A 75 26.06 -41.06 -19.78
N LYS A 76 27.26 -40.98 -20.35
CA LYS A 76 27.75 -39.79 -21.05
C LYS A 76 28.29 -40.12 -22.43
N TYR A 77 27.98 -39.24 -23.38
CA TYR A 77 28.63 -39.27 -24.67
C TYR A 77 30.07 -38.75 -24.54
N SER A 78 31.03 -39.49 -25.08
CA SER A 78 32.46 -39.16 -25.07
C SER A 78 33.06 -39.03 -26.47
N GLY A 79 32.23 -38.91 -27.51
CA GLY A 79 32.68 -38.67 -28.87
C GLY A 79 33.28 -37.27 -29.05
N LEU A 80 34.11 -37.12 -30.09
CA LEU A 80 34.84 -35.88 -30.39
C LEU A 80 34.02 -34.90 -31.25
N GLU A 81 32.94 -35.35 -31.88
CA GLU A 81 32.08 -34.49 -32.71
C GLU A 81 31.16 -33.60 -31.85
N GLU A 82 31.29 -32.28 -32.00
CA GLU A 82 30.26 -31.33 -31.57
C GLU A 82 29.09 -31.31 -32.58
N ASN A 83 27.85 -31.16 -32.11
CA ASN A 83 26.63 -31.12 -32.94
C ASN A 83 26.31 -32.40 -33.72
N TYR A 84 26.48 -33.57 -33.09
CA TYR A 84 25.99 -34.82 -33.64
C TYR A 84 24.44 -34.85 -33.69
N LYS A 85 23.87 -35.61 -34.63
CA LYS A 85 22.40 -35.80 -34.79
C LYS A 85 21.84 -36.83 -33.81
N LYS A 86 20.57 -36.68 -33.41
CA LYS A 86 19.83 -37.67 -32.57
C LYS A 86 19.93 -39.11 -33.07
N GLU A 87 19.88 -39.31 -34.39
CA GLU A 87 19.98 -40.61 -35.08
C GLU A 87 21.24 -41.40 -34.72
N LYS A 88 22.33 -40.71 -34.33
CA LYS A 88 23.60 -41.35 -33.95
C LYS A 88 23.60 -41.86 -32.50
N LEU A 89 22.88 -41.20 -31.59
CA LEU A 89 22.83 -41.57 -30.18
C LEU A 89 21.86 -42.72 -29.88
N ASP A 90 20.71 -42.69 -30.57
CA ASP A 90 19.55 -43.48 -30.20
C ASP A 90 19.82 -45.00 -30.12
N PRO A 91 20.57 -45.63 -31.05
CA PRO A 91 20.81 -47.07 -31.00
C PRO A 91 21.59 -47.54 -29.77
N VAL A 92 22.59 -46.76 -29.34
CA VAL A 92 23.47 -47.11 -28.22
C VAL A 92 22.79 -46.82 -26.89
N ILE A 93 22.18 -45.63 -26.76
CA ILE A 93 21.45 -45.21 -25.56
C ILE A 93 20.28 -46.15 -25.28
N THR A 94 19.48 -46.46 -26.31
CA THR A 94 18.31 -47.33 -26.16
C THR A 94 18.69 -48.72 -25.67
N GLN A 95 19.82 -49.29 -26.12
CA GLN A 95 20.28 -50.58 -25.61
C GLN A 95 20.78 -50.50 -24.16
N ILE A 96 21.49 -49.43 -23.79
CA ILE A 96 21.91 -49.20 -22.40
C ILE A 96 20.69 -49.04 -21.49
N PHE A 97 19.63 -48.39 -21.96
CA PHE A 97 18.41 -48.18 -21.17
C PHE A 97 17.60 -49.47 -21.03
N LYS A 98 17.54 -50.31 -22.06
CA LYS A 98 16.98 -51.67 -21.95
C LYS A 98 17.66 -52.51 -20.88
N CYS A 99 18.97 -52.37 -20.67
CA CYS A 99 19.66 -53.04 -19.55
C CYS A 99 19.17 -52.58 -18.18
N LEU A 100 18.73 -51.32 -18.04
CA LEU A 100 18.17 -50.81 -16.80
C LEU A 100 16.73 -51.31 -16.61
N GLU A 101 15.98 -51.48 -17.70
CA GLU A 101 14.60 -52.01 -17.70
C GLU A 101 14.51 -53.49 -17.33
N SER A 102 15.57 -54.29 -17.58
CA SER A 102 15.54 -55.73 -17.29
C SER A 102 15.61 -56.08 -15.79
N ARG A 103 15.81 -55.09 -14.92
CA ARG A 103 15.80 -55.26 -13.47
C ARG A 103 14.39 -55.44 -12.93
N LYS A 104 14.24 -56.36 -11.97
CA LYS A 104 13.01 -56.53 -11.18
C LYS A 104 12.82 -55.42 -10.12
N ASP A 105 13.92 -54.95 -9.54
CA ASP A 105 13.92 -53.95 -8.47
C ASP A 105 14.56 -52.64 -8.93
N LEU A 106 13.99 -51.52 -8.47
CA LEU A 106 14.47 -50.17 -8.74
C LEU A 106 15.93 -49.99 -8.33
N LEU A 107 16.73 -49.34 -9.18
CA LEU A 107 18.14 -49.11 -8.91
C LEU A 107 18.31 -47.93 -7.93
N GLN A 108 18.96 -48.19 -6.79
CA GLN A 108 19.24 -47.15 -5.80
C GLN A 108 20.44 -46.28 -6.22
N VAL A 109 20.16 -45.05 -6.68
CA VAL A 109 21.18 -44.10 -7.17
C VAL A 109 21.03 -42.74 -6.49
N LYS A 110 22.10 -42.21 -5.87
CA LYS A 110 22.08 -40.86 -5.28
C LYS A 110 22.20 -39.73 -6.31
N ARG A 111 22.98 -39.93 -7.38
CA ARG A 111 23.28 -38.90 -8.39
C ARG A 111 23.23 -39.51 -9.78
N LEU A 112 22.29 -39.06 -10.60
CA LEU A 112 22.18 -39.41 -12.01
C LEU A 112 22.75 -38.28 -12.86
N SER A 113 23.55 -38.62 -13.86
CA SER A 113 24.01 -37.71 -14.92
C SER A 113 23.93 -38.44 -16.24
N ILE A 114 23.07 -37.97 -17.14
CA ILE A 114 22.69 -38.71 -18.35
C ILE A 114 22.66 -37.79 -19.56
N ASP A 115 23.25 -38.24 -20.66
CA ASP A 115 23.00 -37.67 -21.99
C ASP A 115 21.95 -38.53 -22.66
N ALA A 116 20.80 -37.93 -23.01
CA ALA A 116 19.63 -38.62 -23.59
C ALA A 116 19.27 -37.97 -24.94
N VAL A 117 18.49 -38.63 -25.79
CA VAL A 117 18.02 -38.13 -27.10
C VAL A 117 16.98 -37.02 -26.96
N ASP A 118 16.11 -37.13 -25.97
CA ASP A 118 15.14 -36.12 -25.57
C ASP A 118 14.79 -36.27 -24.08
N MET A 119 13.88 -35.43 -23.58
CA MET A 119 13.46 -35.47 -22.19
C MET A 119 12.56 -36.66 -21.87
N SER A 120 11.74 -37.13 -22.81
CA SER A 120 10.89 -38.31 -22.61
C SER A 120 11.74 -39.55 -22.34
N GLN A 121 12.77 -39.77 -23.17
CA GLN A 121 13.74 -40.86 -23.03
C GLN A 121 14.52 -40.74 -21.71
N ALA A 122 14.93 -39.51 -21.33
CA ALA A 122 15.60 -39.28 -20.06
C ALA A 122 14.71 -39.61 -18.86
N MET A 123 13.42 -39.27 -18.92
CA MET A 123 12.45 -39.53 -17.86
C MET A 123 12.11 -41.02 -17.74
N THR A 124 12.15 -41.80 -18.82
CA THR A 124 12.03 -43.26 -18.75
C THR A 124 13.12 -43.85 -17.84
N VAL A 125 14.37 -43.40 -17.99
CA VAL A 125 15.47 -43.86 -17.12
C VAL A 125 15.28 -43.45 -15.67
N VAL A 126 14.84 -42.22 -15.42
CA VAL A 126 14.59 -41.77 -14.05
C VAL A 126 13.55 -42.66 -13.36
N LYS A 127 12.49 -43.07 -14.07
CA LYS A 127 11.44 -43.94 -13.53
C LYS A 127 11.93 -45.34 -13.12
N LEU A 128 13.09 -45.78 -13.61
CA LEU A 128 13.72 -47.06 -13.26
C LEU A 128 14.59 -46.97 -11.99
N LEU A 129 14.73 -45.77 -11.42
CA LEU A 129 15.50 -45.52 -10.20
C LEU A 129 14.59 -45.50 -8.97
N ASP A 130 15.18 -45.68 -7.80
CA ASP A 130 14.48 -45.51 -6.52
C ASP A 130 14.37 -44.00 -6.17
N PRO A 131 13.15 -43.44 -6.07
CA PRO A 131 12.93 -42.03 -5.76
C PRO A 131 13.38 -41.62 -4.35
N SER A 132 13.39 -42.55 -3.39
CA SER A 132 13.68 -42.27 -1.99
C SER A 132 15.13 -41.82 -1.75
N VAL A 133 16.06 -42.28 -2.61
CA VAL A 133 17.50 -42.07 -2.48
C VAL A 133 18.08 -41.03 -3.44
N LEU A 134 17.35 -40.64 -4.50
CA LEU A 134 17.85 -39.74 -5.54
C LEU A 134 17.97 -38.29 -5.05
N LYS A 135 19.19 -37.76 -5.03
CA LYS A 135 19.49 -36.39 -4.54
C LYS A 135 19.88 -35.41 -5.64
N LYS A 136 20.35 -35.88 -6.79
CA LYS A 136 20.72 -35.04 -7.94
C LYS A 136 20.37 -35.72 -9.25
N VAL A 137 19.75 -34.97 -10.17
CA VAL A 137 19.55 -35.37 -11.56
C VAL A 137 20.18 -34.31 -12.47
N GLU A 138 20.95 -34.78 -13.45
CA GLU A 138 21.60 -33.95 -14.45
C GLU A 138 21.29 -34.48 -15.86
N PHE A 139 20.57 -33.67 -16.63
CA PHE A 139 20.22 -33.95 -18.02
C PHE A 139 21.17 -33.21 -18.96
N GLY A 140 21.86 -33.96 -19.82
CA GLY A 140 22.87 -33.47 -20.73
C GLY A 140 22.40 -33.41 -22.18
N PHE A 141 22.40 -32.19 -22.71
CA PHE A 141 22.03 -31.80 -24.08
C PHE A 141 23.03 -30.78 -24.65
N GLU A 142 24.23 -30.69 -24.06
CA GLU A 142 25.23 -29.64 -24.32
C GLU A 142 25.94 -29.76 -25.67
N ASN A 143 25.83 -30.90 -26.34
CA ASN A 143 26.54 -31.20 -27.59
C ASN A 143 25.64 -31.20 -28.82
N ARG A 144 24.40 -30.67 -28.73
CA ARG A 144 23.49 -30.51 -29.88
C ARG A 144 22.62 -29.26 -29.79
N ASP A 145 22.51 -28.50 -30.88
CA ASP A 145 21.67 -27.31 -30.98
C ASP A 145 20.22 -27.61 -31.42
N GLU A 146 19.61 -28.63 -30.83
CA GLU A 146 18.21 -28.96 -31.07
C GLU A 146 17.32 -28.41 -29.96
N LYS A 147 16.08 -28.04 -30.31
CA LYS A 147 15.09 -27.65 -29.32
C LYS A 147 14.65 -28.87 -28.51
N ILE A 148 14.74 -28.76 -27.19
CA ILE A 148 14.32 -29.78 -26.22
C ILE A 148 13.10 -29.24 -25.48
N ASP A 149 12.15 -30.11 -25.15
CA ASP A 149 11.09 -29.74 -24.22
C ASP A 149 11.52 -30.10 -22.80
N ILE A 150 12.12 -29.13 -22.09
CA ILE A 150 12.58 -29.38 -20.71
C ILE A 150 11.41 -29.47 -19.72
N GLU A 151 10.20 -29.05 -20.07
CA GLU A 151 9.05 -29.05 -19.15
C GLU A 151 8.61 -30.45 -18.75
N ASP A 152 8.88 -31.46 -19.57
CA ASP A 152 8.62 -32.87 -19.24
C ASP A 152 9.29 -33.31 -17.94
N ALA A 153 10.40 -32.67 -17.53
CA ALA A 153 11.00 -32.91 -16.22
C ALA A 153 10.10 -32.52 -15.03
N LEU A 154 9.01 -31.78 -15.24
CA LEU A 154 8.03 -31.48 -14.16
C LEU A 154 7.37 -32.76 -13.64
N ALA A 155 7.40 -33.86 -14.40
CA ALA A 155 7.00 -35.18 -13.90
C ALA A 155 7.78 -35.62 -12.64
N LEU A 156 9.01 -35.11 -12.42
CA LEU A 156 9.79 -35.33 -11.21
C LEU A 156 9.09 -34.85 -9.94
N VAL A 157 8.25 -33.82 -10.04
CA VAL A 157 7.52 -33.25 -8.90
C VAL A 157 6.56 -34.26 -8.29
N LYS A 158 5.90 -35.06 -9.13
CA LYS A 158 4.99 -36.12 -8.67
C LYS A 158 5.75 -37.40 -8.31
N TRP A 159 6.82 -37.69 -9.04
CA TRP A 159 7.56 -38.95 -8.92
C TRP A 159 8.47 -39.03 -7.68
N ASN A 160 9.01 -37.91 -7.18
CA ASN A 160 10.05 -37.93 -6.14
C ASN A 160 9.60 -38.30 -4.71
N GLU A 161 8.34 -38.65 -4.49
CA GLU A 161 7.79 -39.00 -3.17
C GLU A 161 8.08 -37.96 -2.06
N GLY A 162 8.13 -36.67 -2.42
CA GLY A 162 8.43 -35.58 -1.48
C GLY A 162 9.91 -35.39 -1.14
N GLN A 163 10.82 -36.16 -1.76
CA GLN A 163 12.26 -36.02 -1.55
C GLN A 163 12.84 -34.80 -2.25
N ARG A 164 13.61 -34.01 -1.51
CA ARG A 164 14.26 -32.82 -2.08
C ARG A 164 15.49 -33.21 -2.93
N MET A 165 15.56 -32.68 -4.14
CA MET A 165 16.67 -32.96 -5.08
C MET A 165 17.21 -31.71 -5.78
N LYS A 166 18.44 -31.83 -6.30
CA LYS A 166 19.06 -30.85 -7.20
C LYS A 166 18.79 -31.21 -8.66
N LEU A 167 18.30 -30.25 -9.43
CA LEU A 167 18.02 -30.40 -10.86
C LEU A 167 19.06 -29.63 -11.67
N VAL A 168 19.63 -30.28 -12.69
CA VAL A 168 20.64 -29.67 -13.57
C VAL A 168 20.29 -29.96 -15.02
N PHE A 169 20.26 -28.91 -15.84
CA PHE A 169 20.22 -29.00 -17.29
C PHE A 169 21.56 -28.53 -17.86
N LYS A 170 22.10 -29.23 -18.84
CA LYS A 170 23.23 -28.77 -19.65
C LYS A 170 22.76 -28.65 -21.08
N LEU A 171 22.70 -27.43 -21.61
CA LEU A 171 22.13 -27.12 -22.91
C LEU A 171 23.22 -26.62 -23.86
N HIS A 172 23.08 -26.85 -25.17
CA HIS A 172 23.97 -26.22 -26.14
C HIS A 172 23.68 -24.72 -26.22
N THR A 173 22.43 -24.36 -26.54
CA THR A 173 21.97 -22.98 -26.70
C THR A 173 20.81 -22.69 -25.77
N ILE A 174 20.92 -21.64 -24.94
CA ILE A 174 19.81 -21.17 -24.09
C ILE A 174 18.97 -20.13 -24.85
N ARG A 175 17.64 -20.30 -24.77
CA ARG A 175 16.59 -19.58 -25.49
C ARG A 175 15.52 -19.10 -24.49
N PRO A 176 14.75 -18.04 -24.78
CA PRO A 176 13.74 -17.49 -23.89
C PRO A 176 12.72 -18.51 -23.38
N GLU A 177 12.33 -19.47 -24.22
CA GLU A 177 11.33 -20.49 -23.88
C GLU A 177 11.81 -21.37 -22.72
N TYR A 178 13.11 -21.67 -22.65
CA TYR A 178 13.68 -22.42 -21.53
C TYR A 178 13.59 -21.65 -20.21
N MET A 179 13.66 -20.31 -20.23
CA MET A 179 13.47 -19.51 -19.02
C MET A 179 12.02 -19.56 -18.52
N GLU A 180 11.05 -19.53 -19.43
CA GLU A 180 9.64 -19.72 -19.08
C GLU A 180 9.38 -21.11 -18.48
N SER A 181 9.97 -22.15 -19.06
CA SER A 181 9.93 -23.50 -18.51
C SER A 181 10.57 -23.55 -17.11
N VAL A 182 11.75 -22.93 -16.92
CA VAL A 182 12.44 -22.83 -15.62
C VAL A 182 11.54 -22.17 -14.55
N LYS A 183 10.74 -21.15 -14.88
CA LYS A 183 9.78 -20.55 -13.92
C LYS A 183 8.83 -21.57 -13.31
N LYS A 184 8.33 -22.50 -14.13
CA LYS A 184 7.41 -23.55 -13.66
C LYS A 184 8.08 -24.42 -12.60
N PHE A 185 9.36 -24.78 -12.79
CA PHE A 185 10.12 -25.53 -11.78
C PHE A 185 10.35 -24.75 -10.48
N LEU A 186 10.55 -23.42 -10.54
CA LEU A 186 10.74 -22.57 -9.36
C LEU A 186 9.52 -22.53 -8.43
N LEU A 187 8.32 -22.86 -8.92
CA LEU A 187 7.09 -22.99 -8.11
C LEU A 187 7.14 -24.21 -7.17
N HIS A 188 7.90 -25.24 -7.52
CA HIS A 188 7.95 -26.52 -6.80
C HIS A 188 9.10 -26.59 -5.78
N ARG A 189 9.13 -25.63 -4.85
CA ARG A 189 10.20 -25.45 -3.84
C ARG A 189 10.34 -26.62 -2.85
N SER A 190 9.24 -27.34 -2.64
CA SER A 190 9.23 -28.57 -1.84
C SER A 190 9.97 -29.72 -2.50
N THR A 191 10.14 -29.69 -3.82
CA THR A 191 10.81 -30.72 -4.63
C THR A 191 12.26 -30.34 -4.90
N PHE A 192 12.52 -29.11 -5.37
CA PHE A 192 13.85 -28.71 -5.82
C PHE A 192 14.62 -27.90 -4.78
N THR A 193 15.88 -28.24 -4.54
CA THR A 193 16.80 -27.49 -3.65
C THR A 193 17.61 -26.45 -4.40
N GLU A 194 18.13 -26.83 -5.57
CA GLU A 194 18.86 -25.99 -6.50
C GLU A 194 18.48 -26.38 -7.93
N ILE A 195 18.35 -25.39 -8.81
CA ILE A 195 18.19 -25.58 -10.24
C ILE A 195 19.39 -24.93 -10.94
N PHE A 196 20.08 -25.69 -11.78
CA PHE A 196 21.19 -25.21 -12.60
C PHE A 196 20.88 -25.39 -14.08
N VAL A 197 21.28 -24.40 -14.88
CA VAL A 197 21.25 -24.47 -16.34
C VAL A 197 22.63 -24.08 -16.84
N TYR A 198 23.42 -25.06 -17.26
CA TYR A 198 24.69 -24.83 -17.98
C TYR A 198 24.41 -24.63 -19.46
N TYR A 199 25.17 -23.77 -20.11
CA TYR A 199 24.98 -23.47 -21.53
C TYR A 199 26.29 -23.15 -22.25
N LYS A 200 26.41 -23.46 -23.55
CA LYS A 200 27.55 -23.03 -24.39
C LYS A 200 27.28 -21.68 -25.05
N HIS A 201 26.09 -21.53 -25.64
CA HIS A 201 25.64 -20.37 -26.40
C HIS A 201 24.36 -19.77 -25.80
N CYS A 202 24.17 -18.47 -25.99
CA CYS A 202 23.04 -17.70 -25.47
C CYS A 202 22.48 -16.84 -26.60
N VAL A 203 21.21 -17.02 -26.97
CA VAL A 203 20.59 -16.29 -28.10
C VAL A 203 20.41 -14.80 -27.77
N HIS A 204 20.20 -14.48 -26.49
CA HIS A 204 20.09 -13.11 -25.97
C HIS A 204 21.18 -12.85 -24.94
N ASP A 205 21.40 -11.59 -24.57
CA ASP A 205 22.27 -11.27 -23.44
C ASP A 205 21.60 -11.66 -22.10
N ILE A 206 22.42 -11.90 -21.07
CA ILE A 206 21.94 -12.24 -19.72
C ILE A 206 20.98 -11.19 -19.13
N PRO A 207 21.18 -9.86 -19.34
CA PRO A 207 20.20 -8.85 -18.98
C PRO A 207 18.79 -9.10 -19.55
N SER A 208 18.67 -9.51 -20.81
CA SER A 208 17.36 -9.84 -21.42
C SER A 208 16.75 -11.11 -20.83
N LEU A 209 17.54 -12.11 -20.43
CA LEU A 209 17.01 -13.27 -19.72
C LEU A 209 16.53 -12.91 -18.30
N ARG A 210 17.16 -11.90 -17.68
CA ARG A 210 16.79 -11.42 -16.35
C ARG A 210 15.43 -10.72 -16.34
N THR A 211 15.09 -9.97 -17.40
CA THR A 211 13.77 -9.33 -17.52
C THR A 211 12.65 -10.37 -17.68
N ILE A 212 12.94 -11.53 -18.27
CA ILE A 212 11.98 -12.62 -18.44
C ILE A 212 11.66 -13.26 -17.08
N ILE A 213 12.67 -13.62 -16.27
CA ILE A 213 12.45 -14.47 -15.09
C ILE A 213 12.01 -13.71 -13.82
N ASP A 214 12.28 -12.40 -13.72
CA ASP A 214 11.92 -11.52 -12.58
C ASP A 214 12.32 -12.10 -11.19
N VAL A 215 13.31 -12.99 -11.14
CA VAL A 215 13.78 -13.70 -9.93
C VAL A 215 15.29 -13.56 -9.81
N PRO A 216 15.86 -13.37 -8.60
CA PRO A 216 17.30 -13.36 -8.40
C PRO A 216 17.93 -14.67 -8.90
N LEU A 217 18.85 -14.54 -9.85
CA LEU A 217 19.64 -15.62 -10.40
C LEU A 217 21.11 -15.35 -10.09
N GLN A 218 21.89 -16.42 -9.94
CA GLN A 218 23.35 -16.36 -9.93
C GLN A 218 23.83 -16.79 -11.32
N HIS A 219 24.75 -16.05 -11.90
CA HIS A 219 25.39 -16.41 -13.17
C HIS A 219 26.91 -16.35 -13.03
N GLU A 220 27.61 -16.85 -14.05
CA GLU A 220 29.07 -16.85 -14.09
C GLU A 220 29.67 -15.45 -14.00
N SER A 221 30.88 -15.34 -13.42
CA SER A 221 31.70 -14.13 -13.52
C SER A 221 32.26 -13.97 -14.94
N PRO A 222 32.58 -12.74 -15.39
CA PRO A 222 33.09 -12.49 -16.74
C PRO A 222 34.29 -13.37 -17.16
N ASP A 223 35.12 -13.77 -16.19
CA ASP A 223 36.34 -14.58 -16.42
C ASP A 223 36.12 -16.10 -16.33
N SER A 224 34.88 -16.56 -16.15
CA SER A 224 34.59 -17.99 -16.02
C SER A 224 34.65 -18.72 -17.36
N LYS A 225 35.32 -19.87 -17.38
CA LYS A 225 35.31 -20.78 -18.54
C LYS A 225 33.97 -21.52 -18.71
N GLU A 226 33.18 -21.65 -17.63
CA GLU A 226 31.87 -22.29 -17.65
C GLU A 226 30.76 -21.26 -17.48
N LYS A 227 29.80 -21.26 -18.42
CA LYS A 227 28.61 -20.42 -18.36
C LYS A 227 27.43 -21.17 -17.73
N PHE A 228 26.78 -20.57 -16.74
CA PHE A 228 25.67 -21.19 -16.02
C PHE A 228 24.71 -20.19 -15.42
N ILE A 229 23.45 -20.61 -15.27
CA ILE A 229 22.44 -19.91 -14.48
C ILE A 229 22.04 -20.81 -13.31
N LYS A 230 22.02 -20.26 -12.11
CA LYS A 230 21.73 -20.98 -10.87
C LYS A 230 20.64 -20.31 -10.06
N PHE A 231 19.70 -21.13 -9.60
CA PHE A 231 18.66 -20.78 -8.63
C PHE A 231 18.82 -21.62 -7.36
N ARG A 232 18.91 -20.98 -6.19
CA ARG A 232 18.90 -21.66 -4.88
C ARG A 232 17.53 -21.53 -4.24
N LEU A 233 16.85 -22.65 -3.99
CA LEU A 233 15.50 -22.69 -3.44
C LEU A 233 15.47 -23.10 -1.95
N SER A 234 16.64 -23.38 -1.35
CA SER A 234 16.78 -23.87 0.01
C SER A 234 16.90 -22.78 1.10
N HIS A 235 17.08 -21.51 0.74
CA HIS A 235 17.16 -20.41 1.71
C HIS A 235 15.81 -19.70 1.88
N ARG A 236 15.33 -19.58 3.13
CA ARG A 236 14.16 -18.75 3.53
C ARG A 236 14.26 -17.27 3.08
N LEU A 237 15.43 -16.82 2.63
CA LEU A 237 15.77 -15.43 2.34
C LEU A 237 15.54 -14.97 0.89
N LEU A 238 15.07 -15.83 -0.01
CA LEU A 238 14.70 -15.41 -1.38
C LEU A 238 13.20 -15.10 -1.50
N LEU A 239 12.70 -14.25 -0.60
CA LEU A 239 11.47 -13.49 -0.82
C LEU A 239 11.78 -12.26 -1.68
N SER A 240 12.25 -12.48 -2.91
CA SER A 240 12.23 -11.38 -3.88
C SER A 240 10.78 -11.09 -4.25
N ALA A 241 10.46 -9.82 -4.49
CA ALA A 241 9.13 -9.39 -4.92
C ALA A 241 8.61 -10.22 -6.12
N GLY A 242 9.49 -10.64 -7.04
CA GLY A 242 9.11 -11.46 -8.18
C GLY A 242 8.81 -12.94 -7.88
N LEU A 243 9.50 -13.58 -6.91
CA LEU A 243 9.13 -14.94 -6.47
C LEU A 243 7.81 -14.91 -5.69
N VAL A 244 7.59 -13.85 -4.91
CA VAL A 244 6.31 -13.56 -4.25
C VAL A 244 5.21 -13.32 -5.29
N LYS A 245 5.45 -12.53 -6.35
CA LYS A 245 4.54 -12.29 -7.48
C LYS A 245 4.17 -13.59 -8.22
N LEU A 246 5.12 -14.51 -8.41
CA LEU A 246 4.86 -15.85 -8.96
C LEU A 246 3.97 -16.71 -8.05
N THR A 247 4.16 -16.68 -6.73
CA THR A 247 3.28 -17.36 -5.75
C THR A 247 1.97 -16.63 -5.44
N LEU A 248 1.92 -15.30 -5.61
CA LEU A 248 0.75 -14.43 -5.45
C LEU A 248 -0.09 -14.33 -6.73
N SER A 249 0.25 -15.09 -7.78
CA SER A 249 -0.71 -15.52 -8.80
C SER A 249 -1.76 -16.45 -8.17
N ASN A 250 -2.41 -15.96 -7.13
CA ASN A 250 -3.53 -16.59 -6.47
C ASN A 250 -4.77 -16.09 -7.22
N ASP A 251 -4.87 -16.48 -8.50
CA ASP A 251 -5.97 -16.14 -9.40
C ASP A 251 -7.31 -16.39 -8.71
N VAL A 252 -7.39 -17.40 -7.86
CA VAL A 252 -8.60 -17.71 -7.08
C VAL A 252 -8.91 -16.62 -6.06
N SER A 253 -7.96 -16.20 -5.21
CA SER A 253 -8.19 -15.13 -4.23
C SER A 253 -8.51 -13.79 -4.91
N ALA A 254 -7.84 -13.48 -6.01
CA ALA A 254 -8.12 -12.28 -6.82
C ALA A 254 -9.47 -12.36 -7.53
N LYS A 255 -9.88 -13.54 -8.04
CA LYS A 255 -11.22 -13.77 -8.62
C LYS A 255 -12.32 -13.69 -7.57
N VAL A 256 -12.07 -14.22 -6.37
CA VAL A 256 -13.03 -14.22 -5.25
C VAL A 256 -13.21 -12.81 -4.69
N LEU A 257 -12.12 -12.09 -4.38
CA LEU A 257 -12.20 -10.73 -3.85
C LEU A 257 -12.43 -9.67 -4.94
N GLY A 258 -12.22 -10.01 -6.21
CA GLY A 258 -12.69 -9.22 -7.36
C GLY A 258 -14.17 -9.44 -7.68
N ASN A 259 -14.83 -10.43 -7.07
CA ASN A 259 -16.27 -10.68 -7.26
C ASN A 259 -17.10 -9.70 -6.40
N PRO A 260 -17.94 -8.84 -7.01
CA PRO A 260 -18.73 -7.85 -6.28
C PRO A 260 -19.68 -8.43 -5.24
N LEU A 261 -20.26 -9.61 -5.47
CA LEU A 261 -21.22 -10.22 -4.54
C LEU A 261 -20.54 -10.69 -3.26
N ILE A 262 -19.36 -11.29 -3.39
CA ILE A 262 -18.56 -11.75 -2.24
C ILE A 262 -17.98 -10.54 -1.51
N MET A 263 -17.37 -9.61 -2.26
CA MET A 263 -16.79 -8.40 -1.68
C MET A 263 -17.83 -7.57 -0.94
N LYS A 264 -19.08 -7.49 -1.42
CA LYS A 264 -20.18 -6.81 -0.71
C LYS A 264 -20.41 -7.38 0.69
N ARG A 265 -20.38 -8.70 0.86
CA ARG A 265 -20.52 -9.33 2.19
C ARG A 265 -19.30 -9.07 3.07
N VAL A 266 -18.10 -9.08 2.49
CA VAL A 266 -16.84 -8.81 3.21
C VAL A 266 -16.84 -7.37 3.74
N ILE A 267 -17.07 -6.37 2.89
CA ILE A 267 -17.05 -4.96 3.30
C ILE A 267 -18.14 -4.62 4.32
N GLN A 268 -19.31 -5.28 4.26
CA GLN A 268 -20.38 -5.11 5.27
C GLN A 268 -19.95 -5.56 6.67
N SER A 269 -19.03 -6.51 6.77
CA SER A 269 -18.50 -6.99 8.06
C SER A 269 -17.29 -6.18 8.54
N PHE A 270 -16.77 -5.25 7.73
CA PHE A 270 -15.50 -4.57 7.97
C PHE A 270 -15.71 -3.10 8.33
N GLY A 271 -15.01 -2.63 9.36
CA GLY A 271 -14.90 -1.20 9.64
C GLY A 271 -14.10 -0.44 8.57
N PHE A 272 -14.25 0.88 8.52
CA PHE A 272 -13.64 1.78 7.54
C PHE A 272 -12.16 1.45 7.25
N TRP A 273 -11.33 1.29 8.30
CA TRP A 273 -9.90 1.02 8.13
C TRP A 273 -9.60 -0.31 7.44
N ASN A 274 -10.39 -1.34 7.69
CA ASN A 274 -10.19 -2.64 7.06
C ASN A 274 -10.58 -2.59 5.57
N VAL A 275 -11.62 -1.83 5.23
CA VAL A 275 -11.98 -1.54 3.83
C VAL A 275 -10.86 -0.79 3.11
N GLN A 276 -10.27 0.24 3.75
CA GLN A 276 -9.13 0.95 3.16
C GLN A 276 -7.89 0.07 2.98
N ARG A 277 -7.63 -0.87 3.91
CA ARG A 277 -6.56 -1.87 3.75
C ARG A 277 -6.83 -2.80 2.56
N LEU A 278 -8.07 -3.26 2.40
CA LEU A 278 -8.47 -4.08 1.25
C LEU A 278 -8.21 -3.36 -0.07
N ARG A 279 -8.60 -2.08 -0.20
CA ARG A 279 -8.35 -1.25 -1.40
C ARG A 279 -6.87 -1.12 -1.76
N LYS A 280 -5.97 -1.24 -0.79
CA LYS A 280 -4.52 -1.16 -1.00
C LYS A 280 -3.88 -2.48 -1.44
N SER A 281 -4.60 -3.60 -1.38
CA SER A 281 -4.04 -4.94 -1.64
C SER A 281 -3.84 -5.28 -3.12
N SER A 282 -4.81 -4.99 -4.00
CA SER A 282 -4.69 -5.23 -5.44
C SER A 282 -5.60 -4.31 -6.26
N ARG A 283 -5.32 -4.17 -7.56
CA ARG A 283 -6.15 -3.36 -8.48
C ARG A 283 -7.56 -3.91 -8.60
N GLY A 284 -7.72 -5.21 -8.86
CA GLY A 284 -9.05 -5.83 -8.97
C GLY A 284 -9.89 -5.72 -7.69
N ILE A 285 -9.27 -5.82 -6.51
CA ILE A 285 -9.97 -5.61 -5.23
C ILE A 285 -10.38 -4.15 -5.09
N ARG A 286 -9.48 -3.22 -5.43
CA ARG A 286 -9.79 -1.79 -5.41
C ARG A 286 -10.94 -1.45 -6.33
N ASP A 287 -10.88 -1.87 -7.59
CA ASP A 287 -11.92 -1.64 -8.59
C ASP A 287 -13.25 -2.23 -8.12
N CYS A 288 -13.23 -3.41 -7.48
CA CYS A 288 -14.42 -4.04 -6.91
C CYS A 288 -15.00 -3.24 -5.72
N VAL A 289 -14.15 -2.80 -4.78
CA VAL A 289 -14.59 -1.97 -3.65
C VAL A 289 -15.10 -0.61 -4.14
N ASP A 290 -14.42 0.01 -5.11
CA ASP A 290 -14.79 1.29 -5.71
C ASP A 290 -16.07 1.17 -6.55
N PHE A 291 -16.33 0.01 -7.16
CA PHE A 291 -17.62 -0.32 -7.78
C PHE A 291 -18.74 -0.45 -6.74
N LEU A 292 -18.45 -1.11 -5.61
CA LEU A 292 -19.43 -1.34 -4.54
C LEU A 292 -19.74 -0.09 -3.71
N LYS A 293 -18.83 0.88 -3.66
CA LYS A 293 -19.01 2.19 -2.99
C LYS A 293 -19.54 2.04 -1.56
N PRO A 294 -18.82 1.35 -0.66
CA PRO A 294 -19.29 1.14 0.70
C PRO A 294 -19.51 2.47 1.43
N VAL A 295 -20.51 2.48 2.31
CA VAL A 295 -20.74 3.58 3.24
C VAL A 295 -19.52 3.71 4.15
N THR A 296 -19.05 4.93 4.32
CA THR A 296 -18.01 5.26 5.27
C THR A 296 -18.64 5.63 6.62
N HIS A 297 -18.00 5.18 7.70
CA HIS A 297 -18.40 5.46 9.08
C HIS A 297 -17.27 6.26 9.72
N ILE A 298 -17.11 7.51 9.26
CA ILE A 298 -16.11 8.45 9.77
C ILE A 298 -16.77 9.37 10.79
N ASP A 299 -16.17 9.54 11.96
CA ASP A 299 -16.68 10.45 12.99
C ASP A 299 -16.07 11.84 12.81
N GLU A 300 -14.76 11.93 12.57
CA GLU A 300 -14.07 13.21 12.39
C GLU A 300 -13.18 13.20 11.15
N TYR A 301 -13.17 14.31 10.40
CA TYR A 301 -12.30 14.51 9.26
C TYR A 301 -11.63 15.88 9.33
N ASN A 302 -10.31 15.87 9.58
CA ASN A 302 -9.56 17.08 9.87
C ASN A 302 -8.43 17.24 8.85
N VAL A 303 -8.34 18.43 8.22
CA VAL A 303 -7.32 18.76 7.22
C VAL A 303 -6.50 19.96 7.70
N PHE A 304 -5.18 19.81 7.65
CA PHE A 304 -4.24 20.80 8.18
C PHE A 304 -3.24 21.21 7.10
N PHE A 305 -3.38 22.43 6.62
CA PHE A 305 -2.40 23.13 5.79
C PHE A 305 -1.46 23.94 6.69
N LEU A 306 -0.65 23.25 7.50
CA LEU A 306 0.46 23.89 8.24
C LEU A 306 1.67 24.15 7.33
N SER A 307 1.78 23.41 6.22
CA SER A 307 2.74 23.61 5.16
C SER A 307 2.01 23.63 3.81
N ASP A 308 2.47 24.47 2.89
CA ASP A 308 1.90 24.60 1.54
C ASP A 308 2.23 23.41 0.63
N ILE A 309 3.34 22.71 0.88
CA ILE A 309 3.78 21.54 0.10
C ILE A 309 3.50 20.21 0.81
N HIS A 310 3.32 20.25 2.14
CA HIS A 310 3.09 19.08 2.96
C HIS A 310 1.89 19.27 3.89
N PRO A 311 0.67 19.46 3.34
CA PRO A 311 -0.53 19.40 4.16
C PRO A 311 -0.68 18.01 4.76
N SER A 312 -1.49 17.89 5.81
CA SER A 312 -1.81 16.62 6.44
C SER A 312 -3.31 16.47 6.62
N ALA A 313 -3.78 15.24 6.71
CA ALA A 313 -5.15 14.94 7.10
C ALA A 313 -5.16 13.94 8.25
N ARG A 314 -6.23 13.96 9.03
CA ARG A 314 -6.53 13.01 10.09
C ARG A 314 -7.98 12.56 9.95
N ILE A 315 -8.21 11.26 10.07
CA ILE A 315 -9.54 10.68 10.24
C ILE A 315 -9.60 10.01 11.60
N GLU A 316 -10.73 10.20 12.30
CA GLU A 316 -11.07 9.47 13.52
C GLU A 316 -12.35 8.63 13.30
N THR A 317 -12.32 7.39 13.81
CA THR A 317 -13.42 6.43 13.74
C THR A 317 -13.62 5.78 15.11
N GLY A 318 -14.72 6.06 15.78
CA GLY A 318 -15.00 5.65 17.15
C GLY A 318 -14.04 6.26 18.18
N ARG A 319 -14.20 5.87 19.46
CA ARG A 319 -13.49 6.49 20.61
C ARG A 319 -11.95 6.32 20.64
N TYR A 320 -11.35 5.46 19.81
CA TYR A 320 -9.94 5.06 19.99
C TYR A 320 -9.12 4.88 18.71
N TRP A 321 -9.68 5.13 17.52
CA TRP A 321 -8.96 4.89 16.27
C TRP A 321 -8.84 6.16 15.45
N SER A 322 -7.67 6.80 15.53
CA SER A 322 -7.29 7.88 14.65
C SER A 322 -6.11 7.47 13.78
N ARG A 323 -6.05 8.02 12.57
CA ARG A 323 -4.84 8.00 11.75
C ARG A 323 -4.65 9.35 11.10
N SER A 324 -3.40 9.79 11.08
CA SER A 324 -2.97 10.94 10.30
C SER A 324 -1.98 10.54 9.23
N TRP A 325 -1.90 11.34 8.17
CA TRP A 325 -0.91 11.19 7.13
C TRP A 325 -0.55 12.55 6.53
N LEU A 326 0.64 12.60 5.92
CA LEU A 326 1.21 13.78 5.29
C LEU A 326 1.20 13.60 3.77
N TYR A 327 0.73 14.61 3.05
CA TYR A 327 0.70 14.64 1.60
C TYR A 327 2.00 15.24 1.04
N GLY A 328 2.33 14.93 -0.21
CA GLY A 328 3.51 15.51 -0.89
C GLY A 328 4.88 15.05 -0.38
N LYS A 329 4.98 14.16 0.63
CA LYS A 329 6.25 13.74 1.25
C LYS A 329 7.30 13.19 0.27
N HIS A 330 6.85 12.55 -0.81
CA HIS A 330 7.72 11.90 -1.80
C HIS A 330 7.71 12.59 -3.16
N GLU A 331 7.00 13.71 -3.29
CA GLU A 331 6.94 14.47 -4.54
C GLU A 331 8.22 15.29 -4.72
N ILE A 332 8.84 15.16 -5.89
CA ILE A 332 10.07 15.87 -6.24
C ILE A 332 9.78 16.76 -7.44
N SER A 333 9.88 18.07 -7.26
CA SER A 333 9.75 19.07 -8.32
C SER A 333 10.58 20.29 -7.94
N LYS A 334 11.23 20.90 -8.94
CA LYS A 334 11.91 22.20 -8.77
C LYS A 334 10.91 23.36 -8.61
N ASN A 335 9.68 23.18 -9.09
CA ASN A 335 8.63 24.18 -8.99
C ASN A 335 7.75 23.90 -7.75
N ARG A 336 7.80 24.81 -6.78
CA ARG A 336 7.04 24.74 -5.52
C ARG A 336 5.53 24.78 -5.73
N ASN A 337 5.03 25.61 -6.64
CA ASN A 337 3.59 25.69 -6.91
C ASN A 337 3.05 24.37 -7.48
N VAL A 338 3.86 23.65 -8.27
CA VAL A 338 3.50 22.30 -8.74
C VAL A 338 3.41 21.31 -7.58
N LEU A 339 4.31 21.40 -6.58
CA LEU A 339 4.23 20.56 -5.37
C LEU A 339 2.96 20.86 -4.57
N CYS A 340 2.66 22.14 -4.35
CA CYS A 340 1.44 22.58 -3.67
C CYS A 340 0.19 22.04 -4.36
N GLN A 341 0.10 22.20 -5.68
CA GLN A 341 -1.07 21.77 -6.44
C GLN A 341 -1.28 20.27 -6.36
N LYS A 342 -0.21 19.47 -6.55
CA LYS A 342 -0.27 18.02 -6.41
C LYS A 342 -0.71 17.59 -5.01
N ALA A 343 -0.18 18.24 -3.97
CA ALA A 343 -0.55 17.93 -2.60
C ALA A 343 -2.03 18.25 -2.32
N GLN A 344 -2.52 19.41 -2.79
CA GLN A 344 -3.93 19.79 -2.69
C GLN A 344 -4.84 18.83 -3.46
N ASP A 345 -4.49 18.47 -4.69
CA ASP A 345 -5.27 17.55 -5.51
C ASP A 345 -5.35 16.17 -4.83
N GLN A 346 -4.27 15.72 -4.18
CA GLN A 346 -4.27 14.49 -3.39
C GLN A 346 -5.18 14.59 -2.17
N VAL A 347 -5.16 15.70 -1.43
CA VAL A 347 -6.07 15.95 -0.29
C VAL A 347 -7.52 15.91 -0.75
N LEU A 348 -7.85 16.59 -1.85
CA LEU A 348 -9.19 16.67 -2.42
C LEU A 348 -9.67 15.29 -2.90
N HIS A 349 -8.81 14.55 -3.59
CA HIS A 349 -9.11 13.19 -4.02
C HIS A 349 -9.41 12.27 -2.83
N ASP A 350 -8.56 12.30 -1.80
CA ASP A 350 -8.79 11.51 -0.59
C ASP A 350 -10.07 11.95 0.15
N PHE A 351 -10.36 13.26 0.18
CA PHE A 351 -11.61 13.79 0.74
C PHE A 351 -12.83 13.22 0.01
N GLU A 352 -12.85 13.31 -1.33
CA GLU A 352 -13.93 12.77 -2.16
C GLU A 352 -14.09 11.26 -1.97
N VAL A 353 -12.97 10.53 -1.96
CA VAL A 353 -12.97 9.08 -1.79
C VAL A 353 -13.48 8.66 -0.41
N ASN A 354 -13.12 9.38 0.64
CA ASN A 354 -13.47 9.03 2.02
C ASN A 354 -14.87 9.52 2.41
N LEU A 355 -15.27 10.71 1.97
CA LEU A 355 -16.55 11.30 2.36
C LEU A 355 -17.61 11.21 1.28
N GLY A 356 -17.29 10.89 0.02
CA GLY A 356 -18.23 10.88 -1.11
C GLY A 356 -19.48 10.02 -0.91
N ARG A 357 -19.42 9.00 -0.05
CA ARG A 357 -20.55 8.13 0.34
C ARG A 357 -20.87 8.14 1.83
N GLN A 358 -20.23 9.02 2.60
CA GLN A 358 -20.56 9.25 3.99
C GLN A 358 -22.03 9.71 4.08
N ASN A 359 -22.85 8.92 4.76
CA ASN A 359 -24.27 9.20 5.00
C ASN A 359 -24.60 9.32 6.51
N THR A 360 -23.65 8.94 7.37
CA THR A 360 -23.66 9.21 8.80
C THR A 360 -23.21 10.66 9.06
N CYS A 361 -23.66 11.19 10.20
CA CYS A 361 -23.28 12.52 10.62
C CYS A 361 -21.87 12.50 11.19
N LEU A 362 -20.96 13.32 10.65
CA LEU A 362 -19.67 13.58 11.29
C LEU A 362 -19.90 14.34 12.60
N GLU A 363 -19.13 14.00 13.62
CA GLU A 363 -19.00 14.79 14.84
C GLU A 363 -18.26 16.10 14.54
N GLU A 364 -17.16 16.06 13.79
CA GLU A 364 -16.35 17.24 13.44
C GLU A 364 -15.84 17.20 11.99
N LEU A 365 -15.94 18.34 11.32
CA LEU A 365 -15.24 18.63 10.07
C LEU A 365 -14.38 19.88 10.27
N LYS A 366 -13.07 19.72 10.17
CA LYS A 366 -12.11 20.78 10.51
C LYS A 366 -11.12 21.07 9.38
N PHE A 367 -10.91 22.35 9.11
CA PHE A 367 -9.86 22.82 8.21
C PHE A 367 -9.01 23.90 8.89
N ILE A 368 -7.69 23.76 8.81
CA ILE A 368 -6.72 24.77 9.29
C ILE A 368 -5.84 25.20 8.12
N PHE A 369 -5.84 26.49 7.77
CA PHE A 369 -5.05 27.07 6.67
C PHE A 369 -3.99 28.06 7.15
N SER A 370 -3.33 27.78 8.29
CA SER A 370 -2.36 28.71 8.88
C SER A 370 -1.02 28.74 8.16
N TYR A 371 -0.65 27.71 7.39
CA TYR A 371 0.66 27.58 6.73
C TYR A 371 1.85 27.92 7.63
N ILE A 372 1.70 27.69 8.93
CA ILE A 372 2.61 28.22 9.93
C ILE A 372 4.03 27.70 9.73
N HIS A 373 4.23 26.42 9.35
CA HIS A 373 5.55 25.86 9.06
C HIS A 373 6.16 26.39 7.76
N THR A 374 5.33 26.91 6.85
CA THR A 374 5.80 27.57 5.62
C THR A 374 6.29 28.99 5.91
N LEU A 375 5.60 29.68 6.83
CA LEU A 375 5.85 31.06 7.20
C LEU A 375 6.93 31.19 8.30
N GLU A 376 7.01 30.21 9.21
CA GLU A 376 8.06 30.10 10.22
C GLU A 376 9.38 29.70 9.55
N LYS A 377 10.24 30.68 9.31
CA LYS A 377 11.67 30.46 9.05
C LYS A 377 12.46 31.30 10.03
N GLU A 378 13.40 30.69 10.75
CA GLU A 378 14.26 31.36 11.75
C GLU A 378 14.96 32.62 11.20
N GLU A 379 15.22 32.66 9.89
CA GLU A 379 15.90 33.78 9.22
C GLU A 379 14.97 34.91 8.75
N ASN A 380 13.63 34.73 8.77
CA ASN A 380 12.69 35.77 8.36
C ASN A 380 11.39 35.77 9.20
N PRO A 381 11.38 36.45 10.35
CA PRO A 381 10.21 36.51 11.24
C PRO A 381 9.02 37.28 10.64
N ASN A 382 9.22 38.04 9.56
CA ASN A 382 8.18 38.78 8.86
C ASN A 382 8.09 38.33 7.39
N PRO A 383 7.30 37.29 7.08
CA PRO A 383 7.06 36.86 5.72
C PRO A 383 6.54 38.01 4.86
N SER A 384 6.92 38.04 3.58
CA SER A 384 6.46 39.10 2.67
C SER A 384 4.95 39.05 2.46
N ILE A 385 4.35 40.22 2.22
CA ILE A 385 2.92 40.34 1.87
C ILE A 385 2.59 39.47 0.66
N GLU A 386 3.50 39.38 -0.32
CA GLU A 386 3.37 38.54 -1.51
C GLU A 386 3.23 37.05 -1.16
N GLU A 387 3.95 36.55 -0.14
CA GLU A 387 3.83 35.15 0.28
C GLU A 387 2.46 34.90 0.94
N PHE A 388 1.96 35.82 1.76
CA PHE A 388 0.59 35.73 2.30
C PHE A 388 -0.46 35.76 1.18
N GLN A 389 -0.30 36.63 0.18
CA GLN A 389 -1.21 36.68 -0.98
C GLN A 389 -1.22 35.34 -1.74
N ARG A 390 -0.04 34.75 -1.95
CA ARG A 390 0.10 33.43 -2.59
C ARG A 390 -0.61 32.34 -1.79
N LEU A 391 -0.42 32.30 -0.47
CA LEU A 391 -1.05 31.29 0.39
C LEU A 391 -2.57 31.47 0.47
N ASN A 392 -3.07 32.70 0.52
CA ASN A 392 -4.50 32.98 0.43
C ASN A 392 -5.09 32.51 -0.91
N GLN A 393 -4.36 32.70 -2.02
CA GLN A 393 -4.77 32.18 -3.32
C GLN A 393 -4.85 30.65 -3.33
N LEU A 394 -3.89 29.96 -2.71
CA LEU A 394 -3.91 28.50 -2.56
C LEU A 394 -5.11 28.03 -1.73
N THR A 395 -5.45 28.72 -0.64
CA THR A 395 -6.64 28.43 0.17
C THR A 395 -7.92 28.60 -0.64
N THR A 396 -8.06 29.71 -1.36
CA THR A 396 -9.23 29.98 -2.21
C THR A 396 -9.38 28.93 -3.30
N GLN A 397 -8.29 28.53 -3.97
CA GLN A 397 -8.31 27.47 -4.98
C GLN A 397 -8.74 26.11 -4.41
N PHE A 398 -8.20 25.74 -3.25
CA PHE A 398 -8.58 24.51 -2.57
C PHE A 398 -10.07 24.50 -2.21
N LEU A 399 -10.56 25.58 -1.59
CA LEU A 399 -11.95 25.69 -1.16
C LEU A 399 -12.93 25.72 -2.35
N TRP A 400 -12.54 26.33 -3.47
CA TRP A 400 -13.33 26.31 -4.69
C TRP A 400 -13.48 24.88 -5.24
N LYS A 401 -12.38 24.12 -5.33
CA LYS A 401 -12.46 22.70 -5.74
C LYS A 401 -13.23 21.84 -4.73
N LEU A 402 -13.07 22.11 -3.43
CA LEU A 402 -13.82 21.43 -2.38
C LEU A 402 -15.33 21.69 -2.54
N ARG A 403 -15.72 22.93 -2.87
CA ARG A 403 -17.11 23.29 -3.20
C ARG A 403 -17.64 22.50 -4.40
N GLU A 404 -16.85 22.30 -5.45
CA GLU A 404 -17.25 21.46 -6.59
C GLU A 404 -17.52 20.02 -6.15
N ILE A 405 -16.63 19.44 -5.32
CA ILE A 405 -16.81 18.09 -4.77
C ILE A 405 -18.07 18.02 -3.89
N LEU A 406 -18.31 19.02 -3.05
CA LEU A 406 -19.48 19.05 -2.18
C LEU A 406 -20.78 19.24 -2.96
N SER A 407 -20.78 20.06 -4.02
CA SER A 407 -21.96 20.36 -4.83
C SER A 407 -22.41 19.21 -5.74
N THR A 408 -21.49 18.32 -6.13
CA THR A 408 -21.80 17.13 -6.95
C THR A 408 -22.38 15.96 -6.15
N ARG A 409 -22.43 16.07 -4.82
CA ARG A 409 -23.01 15.04 -3.95
C ARG A 409 -24.52 14.97 -4.15
N SER A 410 -25.06 13.76 -4.12
CA SER A 410 -26.52 13.55 -4.15
C SER A 410 -27.23 13.98 -2.85
N GLN A 411 -26.48 14.18 -1.76
CA GLN A 411 -26.98 14.60 -0.45
C GLN A 411 -25.96 15.52 0.22
N LEU A 412 -26.47 16.52 0.95
CA LEU A 412 -25.68 17.41 1.79
C LEU A 412 -24.85 16.61 2.79
N LEU A 413 -23.64 17.09 3.08
CA LEU A 413 -22.76 16.43 4.04
C LEU A 413 -23.27 16.71 5.46
N LYS A 414 -23.55 15.65 6.21
CA LYS A 414 -24.03 15.75 7.60
C LYS A 414 -22.86 15.97 8.54
N VAL A 415 -22.81 17.11 9.20
CA VAL A 415 -21.73 17.53 10.10
C VAL A 415 -22.35 18.18 11.34
N LYS A 416 -21.90 17.84 12.55
CA LYS A 416 -22.33 18.52 13.78
C LYS A 416 -21.51 19.77 14.09
N VAL A 417 -20.19 19.68 13.95
CA VAL A 417 -19.26 20.78 14.24
C VAL A 417 -18.46 21.11 12.99
N LEU A 418 -18.58 22.33 12.50
CA LEU A 418 -17.71 22.88 11.45
C LEU A 418 -16.69 23.82 12.10
N GLU A 419 -15.40 23.54 11.90
CA GLU A 419 -14.31 24.43 12.34
C GLU A 419 -13.45 24.87 11.16
N LEU A 420 -13.38 26.17 10.91
CA LEU A 420 -12.55 26.77 9.87
C LEU A 420 -11.57 27.77 10.50
N LEU A 421 -10.27 27.47 10.43
CA LEU A 421 -9.23 28.28 11.05
C LEU A 421 -8.33 28.89 9.97
N CYS A 422 -7.97 30.15 10.18
CA CYS A 422 -7.30 31.00 9.19
C CYS A 422 -8.15 31.19 7.92
N CYS A 423 -9.44 31.46 8.10
CA CYS A 423 -10.43 31.61 7.02
C CYS A 423 -11.25 32.89 7.17
N THR A 424 -11.76 33.42 6.05
CA THR A 424 -12.69 34.56 6.02
C THR A 424 -14.15 34.11 5.81
N ASP A 425 -15.08 35.06 5.78
CA ASP A 425 -16.48 34.92 5.38
C ASP A 425 -16.63 34.30 3.98
N ASP A 426 -15.88 34.81 3.00
CA ASP A 426 -15.85 34.26 1.64
C ASP A 426 -15.51 32.75 1.63
N ASN A 427 -14.60 32.34 2.52
CA ASN A 427 -14.18 30.95 2.67
C ASN A 427 -15.28 30.10 3.32
N LEU A 428 -15.93 30.61 4.37
CA LEU A 428 -17.07 29.95 5.00
C LEU A 428 -18.20 29.69 3.99
N MET A 429 -18.45 30.66 3.10
CA MET A 429 -19.48 30.55 2.05
C MET A 429 -19.18 29.46 1.00
N GLN A 430 -17.92 29.03 0.83
CA GLN A 430 -17.60 27.91 -0.06
C GLN A 430 -17.99 26.54 0.52
N ILE A 431 -18.16 26.42 1.84
CA ILE A 431 -18.40 25.14 2.51
C ILE A 431 -19.81 25.08 3.11
N LEU A 432 -20.19 26.09 3.90
CA LEU A 432 -21.38 26.06 4.75
C LEU A 432 -22.68 25.74 3.98
N PRO A 433 -22.96 26.30 2.79
CA PRO A 433 -24.18 26.00 2.03
C PRO A 433 -24.35 24.52 1.63
N TYR A 434 -23.28 23.73 1.67
CA TYR A 434 -23.27 22.33 1.24
C TYR A 434 -23.35 21.33 2.41
N LEU A 435 -23.53 21.83 3.64
CA LEU A 435 -23.74 21.02 4.83
C LEU A 435 -25.22 20.85 5.14
N ASP A 436 -25.60 19.74 5.76
CA ASP A 436 -26.97 19.46 6.17
C ASP A 436 -27.35 20.35 7.39
N PRO A 437 -28.31 21.29 7.24
CA PRO A 437 -28.67 22.23 8.31
C PRO A 437 -29.24 21.52 9.54
N LYS A 438 -29.90 20.36 9.38
CA LYS A 438 -30.54 19.65 10.50
C LYS A 438 -29.53 18.97 11.43
N CYS A 439 -28.32 18.74 10.93
CA CYS A 439 -27.26 18.08 11.69
C CYS A 439 -26.32 19.09 12.35
N LEU A 440 -26.18 20.28 11.75
CA LEU A 440 -25.19 21.28 12.15
C LEU A 440 -25.57 21.91 13.50
N LYS A 441 -24.67 21.79 14.46
CA LYS A 441 -24.84 22.31 15.83
C LYS A 441 -23.93 23.49 16.12
N LYS A 442 -22.68 23.44 15.66
CA LYS A 442 -21.66 24.45 15.96
C LYS A 442 -20.96 24.92 14.69
N ILE A 443 -20.85 26.24 14.56
CA ILE A 443 -20.03 26.91 13.55
C ILE A 443 -18.92 27.66 14.29
N GLU A 444 -17.68 27.24 14.05
CA GLU A 444 -16.49 27.94 14.53
C GLU A 444 -15.65 28.46 13.36
N LEU A 445 -15.40 29.76 13.36
CA LEU A 445 -14.56 30.43 12.38
C LEU A 445 -13.53 31.31 13.08
N ILE A 446 -12.27 31.14 12.72
CA ILE A 446 -11.16 31.96 13.22
C ILE A 446 -10.45 32.57 12.01
N ASP A 447 -10.40 33.90 11.95
CA ASP A 447 -9.73 34.62 10.88
C ASP A 447 -8.20 34.47 10.96
N PRO A 448 -7.47 34.81 9.88
CA PRO A 448 -6.01 34.74 9.90
C PRO A 448 -5.38 35.48 11.08
N ARG A 449 -5.78 36.74 11.34
CA ARG A 449 -5.20 37.55 12.43
C ARG A 449 -5.32 36.86 13.79
N SER A 450 -6.51 36.36 14.11
CA SER A 450 -6.80 35.71 15.38
C SER A 450 -6.10 34.37 15.51
N GLU A 451 -5.98 33.62 14.41
CA GLU A 451 -5.29 32.33 14.42
C GLU A 451 -3.78 32.49 14.64
N TYR A 452 -3.13 33.44 13.95
CA TYR A 452 -1.70 33.70 14.19
C TYR A 452 -1.43 34.27 15.59
N GLY A 453 -2.31 35.13 16.11
CA GLY A 453 -2.22 35.61 17.49
C GLY A 453 -2.33 34.49 18.51
N ARG A 454 -3.21 33.51 18.27
CA ARG A 454 -3.36 32.30 19.11
C ARG A 454 -2.11 31.42 19.11
N LEU A 455 -1.32 31.43 18.04
CA LEU A 455 -0.09 30.65 17.88
C LEU A 455 1.16 31.33 18.47
N GLY A 456 0.99 32.44 19.18
CA GLY A 456 2.05 33.09 19.96
C GLY A 456 2.82 34.17 19.22
N ASP A 457 2.15 34.94 18.34
CA ASP A 457 2.67 36.10 17.61
C ASP A 457 3.98 35.86 16.82
N ARG A 458 4.31 34.59 16.54
CA ARG A 458 5.52 34.17 15.81
C ARG A 458 5.56 34.71 14.38
N VAL A 459 4.37 34.90 13.81
CA VAL A 459 4.14 35.43 12.47
C VAL A 459 3.03 36.47 12.61
N LYS A 460 3.27 37.71 12.16
CA LYS A 460 2.25 38.76 12.17
C LYS A 460 1.55 38.81 10.81
N TYR A 461 0.23 38.61 10.79
CA TYR A 461 -0.56 38.75 9.56
C TYR A 461 -0.56 40.22 9.10
N PRO A 462 -0.35 40.51 7.80
CA PRO A 462 -0.27 41.89 7.32
C PRO A 462 -1.58 42.66 7.53
N GLU A 463 -1.50 43.81 8.20
CA GLU A 463 -2.67 44.66 8.47
C GLU A 463 -3.34 45.14 7.19
N SER A 464 -2.57 45.38 6.12
CA SER A 464 -3.07 45.76 4.79
C SER A 464 -3.92 44.68 4.10
N MET A 465 -3.84 43.43 4.57
CA MET A 465 -4.62 42.31 4.06
C MET A 465 -5.84 41.98 4.91
N LEU A 466 -6.05 42.71 6.01
CA LEU A 466 -7.26 42.59 6.81
C LEU A 466 -8.44 43.13 6.01
N LYS A 467 -9.53 42.37 6.00
CA LYS A 467 -10.79 42.76 5.38
C LYS A 467 -11.88 42.84 6.44
N PRO A 468 -12.84 43.76 6.30
CA PRO A 468 -14.06 43.74 7.10
C PRO A 468 -14.76 42.40 6.92
N PHE A 469 -15.35 41.90 8.00
CA PHE A 469 -16.06 40.63 7.98
C PHE A 469 -17.55 40.89 7.76
N VAL A 470 -18.15 40.35 6.69
CA VAL A 470 -19.54 40.62 6.29
C VAL A 470 -20.35 39.33 6.27
N LEU A 471 -21.38 39.27 7.10
CA LEU A 471 -22.23 38.09 7.28
C LEU A 471 -23.60 38.20 6.58
N ASP A 472 -23.83 39.27 5.84
CA ASP A 472 -25.14 39.63 5.29
C ASP A 472 -25.83 38.50 4.51
N GLU A 473 -25.08 37.79 3.67
CA GLU A 473 -25.57 36.64 2.89
C GLU A 473 -25.54 35.34 3.70
N ILE A 474 -24.52 35.15 4.53
CA ILE A 474 -24.29 33.94 5.33
C ILE A 474 -25.43 33.73 6.33
N CYS A 475 -25.91 34.81 6.97
CA CYS A 475 -27.00 34.75 7.95
C CYS A 475 -28.35 34.34 7.35
N GLN A 476 -28.50 34.39 6.01
CA GLN A 476 -29.71 33.96 5.32
C GLN A 476 -29.76 32.45 5.08
N LEU A 477 -28.63 31.75 5.23
CA LEU A 477 -28.53 30.31 5.02
C LEU A 477 -29.32 29.53 6.07
N GLU A 478 -29.95 28.43 5.63
CA GLU A 478 -30.64 27.51 6.55
C GLU A 478 -29.67 26.89 7.56
N GLN A 479 -28.41 26.66 7.15
CA GLN A 479 -27.37 26.14 8.04
C GLN A 479 -27.04 27.11 9.17
N TRP A 480 -27.06 28.41 8.90
CA TRP A 480 -26.88 29.43 9.92
C TRP A 480 -28.04 29.43 10.91
N LYS A 481 -29.29 29.43 10.41
CA LYS A 481 -30.51 29.49 11.22
C LYS A 481 -30.74 28.26 12.10
N ASN A 482 -30.25 27.09 11.70
CA ASN A 482 -30.43 25.85 12.46
C ASN A 482 -29.28 25.54 13.44
N ALA A 483 -28.14 26.21 13.31
CA ALA A 483 -27.01 26.00 14.21
C ALA A 483 -27.32 26.52 15.62
N THR A 484 -26.79 25.84 16.62
CA THR A 484 -27.07 26.12 18.05
C THR A 484 -25.94 26.89 18.74
N GLU A 485 -24.73 26.82 18.22
CA GLU A 485 -23.54 27.47 18.77
C GLU A 485 -22.76 28.19 17.67
N LEU A 486 -22.41 29.45 17.92
CA LEU A 486 -21.62 30.28 17.02
C LEU A 486 -20.38 30.80 17.74
N LYS A 487 -19.22 30.65 17.10
CA LYS A 487 -17.98 31.28 17.54
C LYS A 487 -17.25 31.85 16.34
N ILE A 488 -17.15 33.17 16.25
CA ILE A 488 -16.36 33.86 15.25
C ILE A 488 -15.32 34.71 15.98
N ARG A 489 -14.05 34.48 15.69
CA ARG A 489 -12.95 35.36 16.12
C ARG A 489 -12.32 35.96 14.89
N SER A 490 -12.60 37.23 14.65
CA SER A 490 -12.23 37.88 13.38
C SER A 490 -11.92 39.36 13.51
N GLN A 491 -11.63 40.01 12.39
CA GLN A 491 -11.94 41.45 12.30
C GLN A 491 -13.40 41.70 12.69
N PRO A 492 -13.68 42.84 13.37
CA PRO A 492 -15.02 43.15 13.80
C PRO A 492 -16.02 43.07 12.65
N ILE A 493 -17.11 42.35 12.88
CA ILE A 493 -18.16 42.09 11.89
C ILE A 493 -18.95 43.39 11.67
N SER A 494 -19.12 43.78 10.40
CA SER A 494 -19.85 45.01 10.04
C SER A 494 -21.36 44.82 9.90
N THR A 495 -21.82 43.57 9.73
CA THR A 495 -23.24 43.23 9.72
C THR A 495 -23.89 43.60 11.07
N SER A 496 -25.10 44.19 11.05
CA SER A 496 -25.78 44.57 12.28
C SER A 496 -26.29 43.36 13.07
N ILE A 497 -26.41 43.51 14.39
CA ILE A 497 -26.86 42.43 15.29
C ILE A 497 -28.24 41.89 14.88
N GLN A 498 -29.19 42.76 14.54
CA GLN A 498 -30.53 42.33 14.12
C GLN A 498 -30.48 41.51 12.82
N LYS A 499 -29.62 41.90 11.87
CA LYS A 499 -29.48 41.21 10.58
C LYS A 499 -28.83 39.84 10.73
N MET A 500 -27.98 39.66 11.75
CA MET A 500 -27.36 38.36 12.03
C MET A 500 -28.33 37.30 12.57
N ASN A 501 -29.51 37.72 13.07
CA ASN A 501 -30.53 36.83 13.63
C ASN A 501 -29.95 35.84 14.67
N LEU A 502 -29.24 36.37 15.65
CA LEU A 502 -28.48 35.57 16.63
C LEU A 502 -29.38 34.89 17.68
N THR A 503 -30.67 35.21 17.74
CA THR A 503 -31.57 34.88 18.85
C THR A 503 -31.89 33.40 18.98
N GLU A 504 -31.76 32.64 17.89
CA GLU A 504 -31.97 31.18 17.87
C GLU A 504 -30.76 30.40 18.41
N PHE A 505 -29.58 31.03 18.51
CA PHE A 505 -28.39 30.39 19.05
C PHE A 505 -28.48 30.27 20.58
N SER A 506 -27.98 29.15 21.10
CA SER A 506 -27.80 28.94 22.54
C SER A 506 -26.53 29.63 23.06
N LYS A 507 -25.47 29.62 22.26
CA LYS A 507 -24.18 30.23 22.58
C LYS A 507 -23.66 31.04 21.41
N VAL A 508 -23.19 32.25 21.71
CA VAL A 508 -22.57 33.14 20.74
C VAL A 508 -21.28 33.71 21.31
N TRP A 509 -20.22 33.68 20.53
CA TRP A 509 -19.01 34.46 20.78
C TRP A 509 -18.55 35.11 19.48
N ILE A 510 -18.70 36.44 19.38
CA ILE A 510 -18.36 37.20 18.17
C ILE A 510 -17.70 38.55 18.51
N ASP A 511 -17.00 39.12 17.52
CA ASP A 511 -16.47 40.48 17.52
C ASP A 511 -17.26 41.34 16.51
N VAL A 512 -17.83 42.48 16.91
CA VAL A 512 -18.64 43.37 16.03
C VAL A 512 -18.08 44.80 15.95
N GLU A 513 -18.29 45.49 14.83
CA GLU A 513 -17.73 46.84 14.62
C GLU A 513 -18.38 47.87 15.54
N THR A 514 -19.70 47.84 15.69
CA THR A 514 -20.46 48.82 16.49
C THR A 514 -21.61 48.14 17.21
N ILE A 515 -21.90 48.59 18.44
CA ILE A 515 -23.10 48.23 19.18
C ILE A 515 -23.86 49.48 19.66
N SER A 516 -25.18 49.44 19.57
CA SER A 516 -26.11 50.52 19.95
C SER A 516 -26.98 50.14 21.15
N SER A 517 -27.68 51.11 21.74
CA SER A 517 -28.63 50.85 22.84
C SER A 517 -29.80 49.99 22.37
N GLU A 518 -30.22 50.15 21.12
CA GLU A 518 -31.27 49.38 20.45
C GLU A 518 -30.85 47.92 20.23
N ASP A 519 -29.58 47.65 19.92
CA ASP A 519 -29.04 46.28 19.81
C ASP A 519 -29.13 45.55 21.17
N VAL A 520 -28.79 46.25 22.26
CA VAL A 520 -28.86 45.70 23.63
C VAL A 520 -30.30 45.36 23.99
N LEU A 521 -31.24 46.27 23.72
CA LEU A 521 -32.66 46.04 23.95
C LEU A 521 -33.18 44.86 23.12
N TYR A 522 -32.87 44.84 21.82
CA TYR A 522 -33.25 43.77 20.90
C TYR A 522 -32.78 42.41 21.41
N LEU A 523 -31.50 42.26 21.76
CA LEU A 523 -30.98 41.01 22.30
C LEU A 523 -31.63 40.67 23.64
N LYS A 524 -31.72 41.62 24.59
CA LYS A 524 -32.34 41.37 25.90
C LYS A 524 -33.76 40.83 25.76
N ASP A 525 -34.61 41.48 24.97
CA ASP A 525 -36.02 41.10 24.83
C ASP A 525 -36.20 39.71 24.21
N HIS A 526 -35.40 39.38 23.19
CA HIS A 526 -35.48 38.05 22.56
C HIS A 526 -34.88 36.96 23.46
N LEU A 527 -33.77 37.25 24.16
CA LEU A 527 -33.12 36.28 25.04
C LEU A 527 -33.94 35.98 26.30
N LEU A 528 -34.76 36.93 26.78
CA LEU A 528 -35.69 36.72 27.90
C LEU A 528 -36.75 35.65 27.59
N LEU A 529 -37.14 35.54 26.33
CA LEU A 529 -38.16 34.60 25.84
C LEU A 529 -37.54 33.28 25.37
N SER A 530 -36.22 33.21 25.21
CA SER A 530 -35.53 32.03 24.67
C SER A 530 -35.47 30.89 25.70
N THR A 531 -35.87 29.69 25.28
CA THR A 531 -35.73 28.46 26.07
C THR A 531 -34.38 27.76 25.88
N SER A 532 -33.64 28.12 24.83
CA SER A 532 -32.38 27.48 24.45
C SER A 532 -31.14 28.30 24.83
N PHE A 533 -31.30 29.60 25.13
CA PHE A 533 -30.23 30.51 25.48
C PHE A 533 -29.37 30.01 26.65
N GLN A 534 -28.05 30.17 26.54
CA GLN A 534 -27.08 29.87 27.59
C GLN A 534 -26.10 31.01 27.84
N ARG A 535 -25.43 31.52 26.80
CA ARG A 535 -24.38 32.54 26.95
C ARG A 535 -24.04 33.26 25.65
N PHE A 536 -24.11 34.59 25.65
CA PHE A 536 -23.60 35.42 24.55
C PHE A 536 -22.44 36.28 25.03
N ILE A 537 -21.35 36.30 24.26
CA ILE A 537 -20.20 37.19 24.44
C ILE A 537 -20.03 37.94 23.13
N ILE A 538 -20.26 39.25 23.17
CA ILE A 538 -20.16 40.13 22.01
C ILE A 538 -19.11 41.17 22.35
N ASP A 539 -17.91 40.98 21.84
CA ASP A 539 -16.85 41.96 21.91
C ASP A 539 -17.10 43.01 20.81
N PHE A 540 -16.84 44.29 21.08
CA PHE A 540 -17.13 45.36 20.11
C PHE A 540 -16.05 46.42 20.07
N LYS A 541 -15.78 46.94 18.87
CA LYS A 541 -14.76 47.96 18.65
C LYS A 541 -15.26 49.36 18.98
N ASN A 542 -16.44 49.72 18.48
CA ASN A 542 -17.09 51.00 18.73
C ASN A 542 -18.43 50.79 19.44
N THR A 543 -18.95 51.84 20.06
CA THR A 543 -20.26 51.84 20.70
C THR A 543 -20.93 53.18 20.50
N THR A 544 -22.21 53.16 20.14
CA THR A 544 -23.11 54.32 20.14
C THR A 544 -24.09 54.29 21.30
N ILE A 545 -23.88 53.37 22.25
CA ILE A 545 -24.67 53.30 23.49
C ILE A 545 -24.57 54.63 24.25
N ASP A 546 -25.67 55.34 24.28
CA ASP A 546 -25.93 56.42 25.24
C ASP A 546 -26.56 55.84 26.50
N TYR A 547 -26.01 56.14 27.68
CA TYR A 547 -26.45 55.53 28.93
C TYR A 547 -27.79 56.06 29.42
N GLU A 548 -28.14 57.30 29.12
CA GLU A 548 -29.46 57.85 29.47
C GLU A 548 -30.53 57.15 28.62
N THR A 549 -30.28 57.02 27.32
CA THR A 549 -31.13 56.26 26.40
C THR A 549 -31.23 54.80 26.83
N LEU A 550 -30.12 54.13 27.11
CA LEU A 550 -30.13 52.73 27.55
C LEU A 550 -30.89 52.56 28.87
N HIS A 551 -30.74 53.48 29.82
CA HIS A 551 -31.53 53.49 31.05
C HIS A 551 -33.03 53.63 30.74
N GLY A 552 -33.41 54.52 29.83
CA GLY A 552 -34.81 54.62 29.37
C GLY A 552 -35.34 53.34 28.73
N LEU A 553 -34.50 52.59 28.00
CA LEU A 553 -34.89 51.38 27.28
C LEU A 553 -34.96 50.13 28.16
N ILE A 554 -33.97 49.89 29.02
CA ILE A 554 -33.86 48.64 29.79
C ILE A 554 -33.91 48.82 31.32
N GLY A 555 -34.12 50.05 31.78
CA GLY A 555 -34.18 50.39 33.21
C GLY A 555 -32.82 50.61 33.87
N PRO A 556 -32.82 51.00 35.16
CA PRO A 556 -31.59 51.30 35.88
C PRO A 556 -30.73 50.04 36.07
N PRO A 557 -29.39 50.16 36.00
CA PRO A 557 -28.50 49.04 36.32
C PRO A 557 -28.64 48.62 37.78
N HIS A 558 -28.54 47.31 38.02
CA HIS A 558 -28.48 46.78 39.38
C HIS A 558 -27.20 47.23 40.10
N ARG A 559 -26.08 47.31 39.37
CA ARG A 559 -24.82 47.83 39.89
C ARG A 559 -24.02 48.55 38.81
N ILE A 560 -23.38 49.64 39.22
CA ILE A 560 -22.38 50.40 38.45
C ILE A 560 -21.03 50.16 39.12
N PHE A 561 -20.05 49.64 38.35
CA PHE A 561 -18.68 49.43 38.85
C PHE A 561 -17.75 50.56 38.43
N SER A 562 -17.98 51.12 37.24
CA SER A 562 -17.22 52.25 36.69
C SER A 562 -18.06 52.99 35.65
N GLU A 563 -17.54 54.07 35.10
CA GLU A 563 -18.17 54.85 34.01
C GLU A 563 -18.55 54.01 32.78
N THR A 564 -17.89 52.87 32.58
CA THR A 564 -18.07 51.97 31.42
C THR A 564 -18.48 50.56 31.80
N SER A 565 -18.75 50.29 33.08
CA SER A 565 -19.08 48.94 33.56
C SER A 565 -20.34 48.92 34.41
N ARG A 566 -21.35 48.20 33.93
CA ARG A 566 -22.69 48.12 34.51
C ARG A 566 -23.24 46.71 34.36
N ILE A 567 -24.04 46.27 35.33
CA ILE A 567 -24.72 44.97 35.30
C ILE A 567 -26.21 45.16 35.58
N TRP A 568 -27.05 44.45 34.84
CA TRP A 568 -28.49 44.31 35.02
C TRP A 568 -28.85 42.85 35.24
N PHE A 569 -29.95 42.62 35.96
CA PHE A 569 -30.57 41.31 36.11
C PHE A 569 -32.04 41.42 35.75
N PHE A 570 -32.48 40.54 34.86
CA PHE A 570 -33.87 40.46 34.43
C PHE A 570 -34.40 39.06 34.71
N GLN A 571 -35.57 38.97 35.34
CA GLN A 571 -36.19 37.67 35.60
C GLN A 571 -36.71 37.08 34.28
N MET A 572 -36.33 35.85 33.99
CA MET A 572 -36.84 35.10 32.84
C MET A 572 -38.20 34.48 33.20
N GLU A 573 -39.19 34.66 32.33
CA GLU A 573 -40.53 34.11 32.53
C GLU A 573 -40.54 32.57 32.44
N VAL A 574 -39.62 32.01 31.68
CA VAL A 574 -39.66 30.62 31.23
C VAL A 574 -39.13 29.60 32.25
N ASN A 575 -38.26 30.00 33.18
CA ASN A 575 -37.48 29.05 33.99
C ASN A 575 -37.01 29.55 35.37
N HIS A 576 -37.62 30.61 35.94
CA HIS A 576 -37.24 31.24 37.23
C HIS A 576 -35.75 31.61 37.34
N GLN A 577 -35.04 31.70 36.22
CA GLN A 577 -33.66 32.13 36.14
C GLN A 577 -33.57 33.63 35.89
N PHE A 578 -32.37 34.19 36.00
CA PHE A 578 -32.08 35.57 35.69
C PHE A 578 -31.19 35.65 34.46
N LEU A 579 -31.57 36.54 33.53
CA LEU A 579 -30.69 37.03 32.48
C LEU A 579 -29.80 38.12 33.08
N GLU A 580 -28.51 37.81 33.24
CA GLU A 580 -27.49 38.80 33.58
C GLU A 580 -27.01 39.48 32.31
N VAL A 581 -27.18 40.80 32.23
CA VAL A 581 -26.59 41.63 31.17
C VAL A 581 -25.42 42.38 31.78
N SER A 582 -24.21 42.10 31.31
CA SER A 582 -22.99 42.77 31.75
C SER A 582 -22.40 43.57 30.60
N LEU A 583 -22.46 44.89 30.70
CA LEU A 583 -21.75 45.79 29.80
C LEU A 583 -20.42 46.21 30.45
N LYS A 584 -19.33 45.98 29.74
CA LYS A 584 -17.98 46.40 30.10
C LYS A 584 -17.36 47.15 28.92
N ARG A 585 -16.25 47.86 29.15
CA ARG A 585 -15.51 48.53 28.08
C ARG A 585 -15.16 47.52 26.97
N GLY A 586 -15.77 47.70 25.79
CA GLY A 586 -15.55 46.87 24.60
C GLY A 586 -16.16 45.47 24.62
N CYS A 587 -17.04 45.15 25.58
CA CYS A 587 -17.62 43.81 25.70
C CYS A 587 -19.02 43.84 26.31
N LEU A 588 -19.98 43.23 25.62
CA LEU A 588 -21.33 42.98 26.09
C LEU A 588 -21.52 41.47 26.33
N ARG A 589 -21.95 41.11 27.54
CA ARG A 589 -22.17 39.71 27.91
C ARG A 589 -23.60 39.50 28.38
N PHE A 590 -24.18 38.41 27.90
CA PHE A 590 -25.41 37.87 28.44
C PHE A 590 -25.10 36.49 29.04
N ASP A 591 -25.46 36.32 30.29
CA ASP A 591 -25.24 35.08 31.04
C ASP A 591 -26.52 34.65 31.75
N LEU A 592 -26.76 33.35 31.78
CA LEU A 592 -27.86 32.77 32.54
C LEU A 592 -27.42 32.49 33.98
N LYS A 593 -28.18 33.01 34.95
CA LYS A 593 -27.89 32.90 36.40
C LYS A 593 -29.06 32.30 37.16
N TYR A 594 -28.73 31.47 38.15
CA TYR A 594 -29.71 30.87 39.07
C TYR A 594 -29.97 31.73 40.31
N TYR A 595 -29.05 32.62 40.64
CA TYR A 595 -29.14 33.50 41.79
C TYR A 595 -28.33 34.77 41.55
N ILE A 596 -28.78 35.88 42.13
CA ILE A 596 -28.07 37.15 42.12
C ILE A 596 -27.07 37.11 43.27
N ARG A 597 -25.77 37.05 42.96
CA ARG A 597 -24.72 37.16 44.00
C ARG A 597 -24.69 38.59 44.52
N GLN A 598 -24.87 38.76 45.83
CA GLN A 598 -24.50 40.00 46.51
C GLN A 598 -22.97 40.11 46.50
N TYR A 599 -22.43 40.79 45.49
CA TYR A 599 -21.04 41.19 45.50
C TYR A 599 -20.89 42.27 46.60
N ARG A 600 -20.12 42.00 47.66
CA ARG A 600 -19.75 43.04 48.63
C ARG A 600 -18.83 44.05 47.95
#